data_AF-A0A7W0NU55-F1
#
_entry.id   AF-A0A7W0NU55-F1
#
_cell.length_a   1.000
_cell.length_b   1.000
_cell.length_c   1.000
_cell.angle_alpha   90.00
_cell.angle_beta   90.00
_cell.angle_gamma   90.00
#
_symmetry.space_group_name_H-M   'P 1'
#
loop_
_entity.id
_entity.type
_entity.pdbx_description
1 polymer ?
#
loop_
_entity_poly.entity_id
_entity_poly.type
_entity_poly.pdbx_seq_one_letter_code
_entity_poly.pdbx_strand_id
1 'polypeptide(L)' 'MKSPAHVNQAANMACLDSQSTRLRCDACGNDTRFIEVMEYVENRVDGDRNHLHLLIGIPDSYFCEACGARIAEDT' A
#
# COMPACT_ATOMS: atom_id res chain seq x y z
N MET A 1 -6.06 9.81 52.25
CA MET A 1 -4.84 9.00 52.02
C MET A 1 -4.85 8.55 50.56
N LYS A 2 -3.67 8.60 49.94
CA LYS A 2 -3.41 8.59 48.49
C LYS A 2 -3.85 7.27 47.83
N SER A 3 -4.46 7.38 46.65
CA SER A 3 -4.66 6.26 45.71
C SER A 3 -3.33 5.61 45.34
N PRO A 4 -3.23 4.28 45.30
CA PRO A 4 -2.15 3.63 44.58
C PRO A 4 -2.55 3.47 43.11
N ALA A 5 -1.94 4.28 42.26
CA ALA A 5 -1.89 4.05 40.83
C ALA A 5 -0.94 2.87 40.57
N HIS A 6 -1.46 1.76 40.03
CA HIS A 6 -0.63 0.69 39.47
C HIS A 6 -0.83 0.65 37.96
N VAL A 7 0.06 1.39 37.28
CA VAL A 7 0.78 1.03 36.06
C VAL A 7 -0.01 0.15 35.06
N ASN A 8 -0.74 0.81 34.15
CA ASN A 8 -1.05 0.20 32.86
C ASN A 8 0.24 0.20 32.04
N GLN A 9 0.89 -0.96 31.91
CA GLN A 9 1.95 -1.15 30.95
C GLN A 9 1.38 -0.91 29.56
N ALA A 10 1.77 0.22 28.98
CA ALA A 10 1.61 0.53 27.57
C ALA A 10 2.30 -0.57 26.76
N ALA A 11 1.54 -1.55 26.31
CA ALA A 11 1.90 -2.32 25.14
C ALA A 11 1.80 -1.33 23.97
N ASN A 12 2.97 -0.84 23.55
CA ASN A 12 3.19 -0.02 22.36
C ASN A 12 2.61 -0.72 21.12
N MET A 13 1.30 -0.64 20.93
CA MET A 13 0.68 -0.79 19.62
C MET A 13 0.69 0.61 19.02
N ALA A 14 1.87 1.03 18.58
CA ALA A 14 1.92 2.11 17.61
C ALA A 14 1.10 1.60 16.42
N CYS A 15 -0.12 2.09 16.26
CA CYS A 15 -0.78 2.10 14.96
C CYS A 15 0.26 2.74 14.06
N LEU A 16 0.93 1.92 13.23
CA LEU A 16 1.80 2.41 12.18
C LEU A 16 0.96 3.44 11.45
N ASP A 17 1.33 4.71 11.63
CA ASP A 17 0.73 5.83 10.94
C ASP A 17 0.98 5.55 9.47
N SER A 18 0.03 4.87 8.84
CA SER A 18 0.05 4.55 7.43
C SER A 18 -0.13 5.88 6.73
N GLN A 19 1.00 6.58 6.57
CA GLN A 19 1.11 7.72 5.68
C GLN A 19 0.50 7.23 4.38
N SER A 20 -0.71 7.71 4.11
CA SER A 20 -1.35 7.53 2.83
C SER A 20 -0.50 8.33 1.85
N THR A 21 0.51 7.68 1.27
CA THR A 21 1.32 8.19 0.19
C THR A 21 0.46 8.15 -1.07
N ARG A 22 -0.51 9.06 -1.11
CA ARG A 22 -1.39 9.23 -2.25
C ARG A 22 -0.55 9.54 -3.49
N LEU A 23 -0.71 8.75 -4.54
CA LEU A 23 -0.04 9.00 -5.81
C LEU A 23 -0.54 10.30 -6.46
N ARG A 24 0.40 11.08 -6.99
CA ARG A 24 0.16 12.25 -7.82
C ARG A 24 1.17 12.28 -8.96
N CYS A 25 0.72 12.59 -10.16
CA CYS A 25 1.59 12.76 -11.31
C CYS A 25 2.06 14.22 -11.41
N ASP A 26 3.37 14.45 -11.31
CA ASP A 26 3.93 15.80 -11.45
C ASP A 26 3.89 16.33 -12.87
N ALA A 27 3.83 15.46 -13.88
CA ALA A 27 3.83 15.85 -15.28
C ALA A 27 2.50 16.48 -15.74
N CYS A 28 1.37 15.94 -15.30
CA CYS A 28 0.04 16.40 -15.74
C CYS A 28 -0.93 16.74 -14.60
N GLY A 29 -0.51 16.58 -13.34
CA GLY A 29 -1.31 16.87 -12.16
C GLY A 29 -2.37 15.81 -11.80
N ASN A 30 -2.49 14.72 -12.56
CA ASN A 30 -3.45 13.65 -12.27
C ASN A 30 -3.18 12.98 -10.91
N ASP A 31 -4.23 12.84 -10.11
CA ASP A 31 -4.21 12.24 -8.76
C ASP A 31 -5.38 11.26 -8.53
N THR A 32 -5.98 10.76 -9.63
CA THR A 32 -7.19 9.93 -9.62
C THR A 32 -6.93 8.47 -9.96
N ARG A 33 -6.19 8.17 -11.04
CA ARG A 33 -5.93 6.81 -11.51
C ARG A 33 -4.50 6.61 -11.98
N PHE A 34 -3.98 5.43 -11.67
CA PHE A 34 -2.61 5.00 -11.96
C PHE A 34 -2.62 3.53 -12.36
N ILE A 35 -1.63 3.14 -13.15
CA ILE A 35 -1.33 1.75 -13.48
C ILE A 35 -0.22 1.30 -12.53
N GLU A 36 -0.49 0.28 -11.74
CA GLU A 36 0.51 -0.40 -10.91
C GLU A 36 1.07 -1.59 -11.71
N VAL A 37 2.39 -1.61 -11.88
CA VAL A 37 3.13 -2.72 -12.47
C VAL A 37 3.73 -3.53 -11.33
N MET A 38 3.45 -4.83 -11.33
CA MET A 38 3.89 -5.76 -10.29
C MET A 38 5.21 -6.43 -10.69
N GLU A 39 6.19 -6.43 -9.79
CA GLU A 39 7.38 -7.29 -9.92
C GLU A 39 6.98 -8.77 -9.78
N TYR A 40 6.09 -9.05 -8.82
CA TYR A 40 5.70 -10.39 -8.45
C TYR A 40 4.25 -10.46 -7.98
N VAL A 41 3.59 -11.57 -8.35
CA VAL A 41 2.19 -11.84 -8.02
C VAL A 41 2.01 -13.31 -7.69
N GLU A 42 1.45 -13.60 -6.52
CA GLU A 42 0.94 -14.93 -6.17
C GLU A 42 -0.59 -14.91 -6.14
N ASN A 43 -1.21 -15.84 -6.88
CA ASN A 43 -2.65 -16.01 -6.88
C ASN A 43 -3.03 -17.39 -6.35
N ARG A 44 -4.15 -17.45 -5.61
CA ARG A 44 -4.86 -18.69 -5.38
C ARG A 44 -5.68 -19.04 -6.62
N VAL A 45 -5.48 -20.25 -7.13
CA VAL A 45 -6.24 -20.81 -8.25
C VAL A 45 -6.88 -22.14 -7.86
N ASP A 46 -7.94 -22.54 -8.56
CA ASP A 46 -8.49 -23.90 -8.47
C ASP A 46 -7.79 -24.87 -9.44
N GLY A 47 -8.28 -26.12 -9.50
CA GLY A 47 -7.75 -27.16 -10.39
C GLY A 47 -7.88 -26.85 -11.88
N ASP A 48 -8.81 -25.96 -12.26
CA ASP A 48 -9.07 -25.53 -13.63
C ASP A 48 -8.34 -24.22 -13.97
N ARG A 49 -7.49 -23.73 -13.05
CA ARG A 49 -6.72 -22.48 -13.15
C ARG A 49 -7.58 -21.21 -13.14
N ASN A 50 -8.79 -21.26 -12.58
CA ASN A 50 -9.56 -20.04 -12.34
C ASN A 50 -8.92 -19.23 -11.22
N HIS A 51 -8.79 -17.91 -11.41
CA HIS A 51 -8.28 -17.01 -10.37
C HIS A 51 -9.34 -16.79 -9.30
N LEU A 52 -9.02 -17.15 -8.07
CA LEU A 52 -9.90 -16.96 -6.93
C LEU A 52 -9.54 -15.69 -6.16
N HIS A 53 -8.26 -15.54 -5.81
CA HIS A 53 -7.77 -14.41 -5.03
C HIS A 53 -6.30 -14.09 -5.30
N LEU A 54 -5.94 -12.81 -5.20
CA LEU A 54 -4.56 -12.35 -5.05
C LEU A 54 -4.10 -12.60 -3.60
N LEU A 55 -2.98 -13.27 -3.43
CA LEU A 55 -2.38 -13.56 -2.12
C LEU A 55 -1.23 -12.59 -1.81
N ILE A 56 -0.32 -12.42 -2.78
CA ILE A 56 0.84 -11.54 -2.66
C ILE A 56 0.94 -10.69 -3.91
N GLY A 57 1.19 -9.40 -3.73
CA GLY A 57 1.54 -8.48 -4.80
C GLY A 57 2.72 -7.63 -4.35
N ILE A 58 3.84 -7.70 -5.08
CA ILE A 58 5.00 -6.82 -4.88
C ILE A 58 4.97 -5.80 -6.03
N PRO A 59 4.68 -4.51 -5.75
CA PRO A 59 4.72 -3.47 -6.78
C PRO A 59 6.18 -3.19 -7.19
N ASP A 60 6.41 -2.98 -8.48
CA ASP A 60 7.69 -2.52 -9.05
C ASP A 60 7.63 -1.02 -9.39
N SER A 61 6.53 -0.58 -10.01
CA SER A 61 6.42 0.78 -10.51
C SER A 61 4.98 1.22 -10.73
N TYR A 62 4.77 2.53 -10.69
CA TYR A 62 3.49 3.17 -10.99
C TYR A 62 3.61 4.07 -12.22
N PHE A 63 2.55 4.12 -13.01
CA PHE A 63 2.44 5.01 -14.16
C PHE A 63 1.14 5.81 -14.10
N CYS A 64 1.19 7.07 -14.51
CA CYS A 64 0.01 7.89 -14.65
C CYS A 64 -0.84 7.39 -15.82
N GLU A 65 -2.10 7.02 -15.58
CA GLU A 65 -3.00 6.56 -16.64
C GLU A 65 -3.28 7.67 -17.67
N ALA A 66 -3.31 8.94 -17.24
CA ALA A 66 -3.66 10.07 -18.11
C ALA A 66 -2.54 10.48 -19.09
N CYS A 67 -1.27 10.43 -18.66
CA CYS A 67 -0.15 10.91 -19.49
C CYS A 67 0.96 9.88 -19.73
N GLY A 68 0.88 8.69 -19.12
CA GLY A 68 1.87 7.63 -19.26
C GLY A 68 3.19 7.86 -18.50
N ALA A 69 3.34 8.97 -17.77
CA ALA A 69 4.55 9.24 -17.01
C ALA A 69 4.73 8.22 -15.87
N ARG A 70 5.95 7.68 -15.72
CA ARG A 70 6.33 6.88 -14.55
C ARG A 70 6.33 7.77 -13.31
N ILE A 71 5.77 7.27 -12.21
CA ILE A 71 5.82 7.94 -10.90
C ILE A 71 7.12 7.50 -10.21
N ALA A 72 7.94 8.47 -9.82
CA ALA A 72 9.11 8.21 -9.00
C ALA A 72 8.65 8.00 -7.56
N GLU A 73 9.11 6.93 -6.91
CA GLU A 73 9.04 6.84 -5.47
C GLU A 73 10.18 7.67 -4.90
N ASP A 74 9.87 8.68 -4.09
CA ASP A 74 10.88 9.42 -3.33
C ASP A 74 11.40 8.48 -2.23
N THR A 75 12.46 7.72 -2.53
CA THR A 75 13.19 6.86 -1.59
C THR A 75 13.98 7.65 -0.56
#